data_AF-A0A8I1MJK0-F1
#
_entry.id   AF-A0A8I1MJK0-F1
#
_cell.length_a   1.000
_cell.length_b   1.000
_cell.length_c   1.000
_cell.angle_alpha   90.00
_cell.angle_beta   90.00
_cell.angle_gamma   90.00
#
_symmetry.space_group_name_H-M   'P 1'
#
loop_
_entity.id
_entity.type
_entity.pdbx_description
1 polymer ?
#
loop_
_entity_poly.entity_id
_entity_poly.type
_entity_poly.pdbx_seq_one_letter_code
_entity_poly.pdbx_strand_id
1 'polypeptide(L)'
;MNGALHTIGLLPKSGKAGVSVPGLVPVSASEKLVRVDEQAALLQALGIGDIDYIFFRRFSDQRSSQVAAYVIDNSDERFNHEQLAEIHKKLWLNGSAPLLYVGWETRVDILSCARGPDFWQDTGTSRYQPAEQIEVAAQVSSALLQKQQRFSAFRLSDGSFWDNPENSHFADAEKAAHRRLINAVVETDQELDGKANPLLRRLLLLTVLIKYLDDRGVFPANWFAQFHRGATTFFDILQQGSPDELRELLGRLERKFNGDAFALPEDVQQLTTKSLRSFADLVEAKTLRSQRYLWEQFSFRYLPVEVLSHLYQRFAQSGVGAVFTPPFVAGLMLDYAMPYASLTGHERILDPTCGSGVFLVGAFRKLVHFWRSKNHWKQPDVPTLKAILKKSIFGVELQEEAAHLTIFNLALAICDALQPNVIWKDLRFEK
;
A
#
# COMPACT_ATOMS: atom_id res chain seq x y z
N MET A 1 6.06 -29.04 -12.81
CA MET A 1 4.91 -28.84 -11.90
C MET A 1 5.41 -29.17 -10.51
N ASN A 2 5.39 -28.22 -9.59
CA ASN A 2 6.12 -28.30 -8.33
C ASN A 2 5.49 -29.29 -7.33
N GLY A 3 6.17 -30.41 -7.07
CA GLY A 3 5.72 -31.42 -6.11
C GLY A 3 5.68 -30.89 -4.67
N ALA A 4 6.52 -29.92 -4.34
CA ALA A 4 6.62 -29.35 -3.00
C ALA A 4 5.40 -28.50 -2.62
N LEU A 5 5.00 -27.55 -3.47
CA LEU A 5 3.78 -26.76 -3.25
C LEU A 5 2.52 -27.64 -3.23
N HIS A 6 2.51 -28.74 -3.98
CA HIS A 6 1.42 -29.70 -3.95
C HIS A 6 1.28 -30.39 -2.57
N THR A 7 2.38 -30.69 -1.87
CA THR A 7 2.31 -31.35 -0.55
C THR A 7 1.59 -30.54 0.52
N ILE A 8 1.64 -29.21 0.41
CA ILE A 8 0.93 -28.28 1.32
C ILE A 8 -0.39 -27.77 0.73
N GLY A 9 -0.81 -28.32 -0.41
CA GLY A 9 -2.06 -27.96 -1.07
C GLY A 9 -2.06 -26.58 -1.71
N LEU A 10 -0.89 -26.03 -2.09
CA LEU A 10 -0.77 -24.74 -2.78
C LEU A 10 -0.44 -24.89 -4.28
N LEU A 11 -0.67 -26.08 -4.84
CA LEU A 11 -0.80 -26.32 -6.28
C LEU A 11 -1.83 -27.45 -6.55
N PRO A 12 -2.55 -27.40 -7.68
CA PRO A 12 -3.47 -28.47 -8.07
C PRO A 12 -2.73 -29.78 -8.42
N LYS A 13 -3.35 -30.94 -8.16
CA LYS A 13 -2.78 -32.26 -8.51
C LYS A 13 -2.78 -32.44 -10.04
N SER A 14 -1.64 -32.74 -10.66
CA SER A 14 -1.62 -33.15 -12.08
C SER A 14 -2.36 -34.49 -12.25
N GLY A 15 -3.38 -34.52 -13.12
CA GLY A 15 -4.04 -35.75 -13.57
C GLY A 15 -5.56 -35.79 -13.46
N LYS A 16 -6.20 -34.79 -12.84
CA LYS A 16 -7.64 -34.55 -12.99
C LYS A 16 -7.84 -33.09 -13.36
N ALA A 17 -8.06 -32.83 -14.65
CA ALA A 17 -8.61 -31.56 -15.09
C ALA A 17 -9.88 -31.28 -14.26
N GLY A 18 -9.80 -30.33 -13.31
CA GLY A 18 -10.97 -29.86 -12.57
C GLY A 18 -10.91 -29.86 -11.03
N VAL A 19 -9.86 -30.34 -10.35
CA VAL A 19 -9.76 -30.16 -8.88
C VAL A 19 -8.91 -28.93 -8.56
N SER A 20 -9.54 -27.75 -8.56
CA SER A 20 -8.93 -26.53 -8.04
C SER A 20 -8.77 -26.64 -6.52
N VAL A 21 -7.63 -26.21 -5.98
CA VAL A 21 -7.51 -25.97 -4.53
C VAL A 21 -8.45 -24.81 -4.21
N PRO A 22 -9.47 -24.98 -3.34
CA PRO A 22 -10.38 -23.89 -3.00
C PRO A 22 -9.61 -22.68 -2.46
N GLY A 23 -9.84 -21.51 -3.06
CA GLY A 23 -9.17 -20.26 -2.70
C GLY A 23 -7.88 -19.98 -3.46
N LEU A 24 -7.20 -20.97 -4.05
CA LEU A 24 -6.02 -20.73 -4.88
C LEU A 24 -6.43 -20.31 -6.30
N VAL A 25 -6.06 -19.12 -6.71
CA VAL A 25 -6.44 -18.53 -8.00
C VAL A 25 -5.18 -18.05 -8.73
N PRO A 26 -4.95 -18.44 -9.99
CA PRO A 26 -3.81 -17.95 -10.76
C PRO A 26 -3.95 -16.45 -11.04
N VAL A 27 -2.86 -15.69 -10.98
CA VAL A 27 -2.85 -14.25 -11.31
C VAL A 27 -3.28 -14.02 -12.76
N SER A 28 -3.02 -14.98 -13.65
CA SER A 28 -3.47 -14.97 -15.04
C SER A 28 -4.93 -15.43 -15.24
N ALA A 29 -5.72 -15.60 -14.17
CA ALA A 29 -7.11 -16.02 -14.28
C ALA A 29 -7.96 -15.02 -15.10
N SER A 30 -8.95 -15.56 -15.81
CA SER A 30 -9.92 -14.73 -16.54
C SER A 30 -10.86 -14.01 -15.58
N GLU A 31 -11.12 -12.72 -15.86
CA GLU A 31 -11.97 -11.84 -15.06
C GLU A 31 -13.40 -12.38 -14.86
N LYS A 32 -13.87 -13.25 -15.77
CA LYS A 32 -15.23 -13.82 -15.74
C LYS A 32 -15.41 -14.92 -14.69
N LEU A 33 -14.34 -15.43 -14.09
CA LEU A 33 -14.36 -16.63 -13.24
C LEU A 33 -14.17 -16.33 -11.74
N VAL A 34 -14.07 -15.06 -11.36
CA VAL A 34 -13.67 -14.66 -10.01
C VAL A 34 -14.59 -13.57 -9.45
N ARG A 35 -14.63 -13.45 -8.12
CA ARG A 35 -15.41 -12.40 -7.43
C ARG A 35 -14.78 -11.02 -7.68
N VAL A 36 -15.55 -9.94 -7.50
CA VAL A 36 -15.09 -8.57 -7.78
C VAL A 36 -13.87 -8.20 -6.91
N ASP A 37 -13.94 -8.50 -5.61
CA ASP A 37 -12.84 -8.36 -4.66
C ASP A 37 -11.59 -9.14 -5.08
N GLU A 38 -11.75 -10.41 -5.48
CA GLU A 38 -10.63 -11.25 -5.91
C GLU A 38 -9.98 -10.69 -7.18
N GLN A 39 -10.78 -10.26 -8.17
CA GLN A 39 -10.25 -9.68 -9.40
C GLN A 39 -9.51 -8.36 -9.16
N ALA A 40 -9.98 -7.52 -8.23
CA ALA A 40 -9.25 -6.33 -7.83
C ALA A 40 -7.87 -6.69 -7.24
N ALA A 41 -7.80 -7.71 -6.40
CA ALA A 41 -6.54 -8.21 -5.84
C ALA A 41 -5.62 -8.85 -6.90
N LEU A 42 -6.17 -9.57 -7.88
CA LEU A 42 -5.40 -10.12 -9.01
C LEU A 42 -4.76 -9.03 -9.85
N LEU A 43 -5.48 -7.95 -10.15
CA LEU A 43 -4.94 -6.80 -10.88
C LEU A 43 -3.86 -6.07 -10.10
N GLN A 44 -3.99 -5.97 -8.76
CA GLN A 44 -2.94 -5.43 -7.91
C GLN A 44 -1.69 -6.32 -7.96
N ALA A 45 -1.84 -7.64 -7.83
CA ALA A 45 -0.72 -8.58 -7.93
C ALA A 45 -0.01 -8.51 -9.30
N LEU A 46 -0.77 -8.35 -10.38
CA LEU A 46 -0.23 -8.14 -11.72
C LEU A 46 0.61 -6.86 -11.81
N GLY A 47 0.19 -5.79 -11.14
CA GLY A 47 0.94 -4.53 -11.05
C GLY A 47 2.22 -4.61 -10.21
N ILE A 48 2.28 -5.53 -9.23
CA ILE A 48 3.49 -5.83 -8.47
C ILE A 48 4.47 -6.66 -9.31
N GLY A 49 3.92 -7.60 -10.10
CA GLY A 49 4.65 -8.49 -11.00
C GLY A 49 5.15 -9.76 -10.32
N ASP A 50 5.50 -10.76 -11.14
CA ASP A 50 6.25 -11.96 -10.73
C ASP A 50 5.57 -12.87 -9.68
N ILE A 51 4.24 -12.82 -9.60
CA ILE A 51 3.40 -13.65 -8.72
C ILE A 51 2.56 -14.60 -9.59
N ASP A 52 2.55 -15.91 -9.28
CA ASP A 52 1.79 -16.88 -10.07
C ASP A 52 0.37 -17.08 -9.55
N TYR A 53 0.19 -17.12 -8.23
CA TYR A 53 -1.12 -17.35 -7.62
C TYR A 53 -1.36 -16.48 -6.39
N ILE A 54 -2.64 -16.25 -6.12
CA ILE A 54 -3.13 -15.71 -4.86
C ILE A 54 -3.92 -16.80 -4.14
N PHE A 55 -3.64 -16.99 -2.86
CA PHE A 55 -4.46 -17.82 -2.00
C PHE A 55 -5.45 -16.95 -1.23
N PHE A 56 -6.73 -17.08 -1.56
CA PHE A 56 -7.85 -16.36 -0.93
C PHE A 56 -8.49 -17.18 0.18
N ARG A 57 -8.59 -16.57 1.37
CA ARG A 57 -9.53 -17.00 2.40
C ARG A 57 -10.91 -16.46 2.05
N ARG A 58 -11.83 -17.37 1.71
CA ARG A 58 -13.21 -17.06 1.35
C ARG A 58 -14.14 -17.28 2.54
N PHE A 59 -15.16 -16.44 2.64
CA PHE A 59 -16.16 -16.51 3.70
C PHE A 59 -17.52 -16.91 3.14
N SER A 60 -18.30 -17.61 3.97
CA SER A 60 -19.65 -18.08 3.64
C SER A 60 -20.72 -16.99 3.76
N ASP A 61 -20.44 -15.93 4.51
CA ASP A 61 -21.34 -14.79 4.78
C ASP A 61 -21.29 -13.70 3.69
N GLN A 62 -20.75 -14.02 2.51
CA GLN A 62 -20.64 -13.13 1.33
C GLN A 62 -19.76 -11.89 1.51
N ARG A 63 -19.06 -11.75 2.65
CA ARG A 63 -18.05 -10.70 2.83
C ARG A 63 -16.87 -10.92 1.88
N SER A 64 -16.10 -9.85 1.60
CA SER A 64 -14.96 -9.90 0.69
C SER A 64 -13.94 -10.96 1.11
N SER A 65 -13.36 -11.63 0.12
CA SER A 65 -12.31 -12.62 0.29
C SER A 65 -11.03 -11.91 0.73
N GLN A 66 -10.28 -12.54 1.64
CA GLN A 66 -9.01 -12.02 2.13
C GLN A 66 -7.84 -12.66 1.40
N VAL A 67 -6.87 -11.86 0.99
CA VAL A 67 -5.60 -12.36 0.48
C VAL A 67 -4.80 -12.94 1.65
N ALA A 68 -4.77 -14.27 1.77
CA ALA A 68 -4.08 -14.94 2.85
C ALA A 68 -2.60 -15.18 2.53
N ALA A 69 -2.26 -15.41 1.26
CA ALA A 69 -0.88 -15.53 0.81
C ALA A 69 -0.73 -15.26 -0.69
N TYR A 70 0.47 -14.82 -1.09
CA TYR A 70 0.94 -14.92 -2.46
C TYR A 70 1.75 -16.20 -2.65
N VAL A 71 1.73 -16.76 -3.87
CA VAL A 71 2.48 -17.98 -4.21
C VAL A 71 3.25 -17.76 -5.51
N ILE A 72 4.54 -18.10 -5.47
CA ILE A 72 5.44 -18.16 -6.62
C ILE A 72 5.86 -19.61 -6.82
N ASP A 73 5.60 -20.17 -7.99
CA ASP A 73 6.19 -21.44 -8.44
C ASP A 73 7.54 -21.15 -9.08
N ASN A 74 8.61 -21.35 -8.31
CA ASN A 74 10.00 -21.23 -8.72
C ASN A 74 10.66 -22.61 -8.91
N SER A 75 9.89 -23.64 -9.28
CA SER A 75 10.43 -25.00 -9.48
C SER A 75 11.37 -25.12 -10.68
N ASP A 76 11.31 -24.18 -11.61
CA ASP A 76 12.21 -24.05 -12.76
C ASP A 76 13.41 -23.12 -12.47
N GLU A 77 13.53 -22.64 -11.23
CA GLU A 77 14.56 -21.69 -10.79
C GLU A 77 14.63 -20.41 -11.66
N ARG A 78 13.48 -19.99 -12.22
CA ARG A 78 13.42 -18.76 -13.05
C ARG A 78 13.80 -17.48 -12.30
N PHE A 79 13.70 -17.48 -10.98
CA PHE A 79 14.15 -16.40 -10.12
C PHE A 79 15.28 -16.84 -9.20
N ASN A 80 16.34 -16.03 -9.18
CA ASN A 80 17.40 -16.14 -8.20
C ASN A 80 16.99 -15.49 -6.85
N HIS A 81 17.85 -15.60 -5.85
CA HIS A 81 17.59 -15.09 -4.51
C HIS A 81 17.47 -13.56 -4.47
N GLU A 82 18.26 -12.82 -5.26
CA GLU A 82 18.19 -11.35 -5.30
C GLU A 82 16.85 -10.88 -5.87
N GLN A 83 16.40 -11.51 -6.95
CA GLN A 83 15.10 -11.22 -7.57
C GLN A 83 13.94 -11.53 -6.62
N LEU A 84 13.98 -12.67 -5.93
CA LEU A 84 12.97 -13.03 -4.93
C LEU A 84 12.96 -12.08 -3.72
N ALA A 85 14.13 -11.59 -3.30
CA ALA A 85 14.22 -10.61 -2.22
C ALA A 85 13.58 -9.26 -2.63
N GLU A 86 13.76 -8.83 -3.88
CA GLU A 86 13.10 -7.64 -4.40
C GLU A 86 11.59 -7.81 -4.53
N ILE A 87 11.10 -8.98 -4.98
CA ILE A 87 9.67 -9.28 -5.00
C ILE A 87 9.09 -9.26 -3.59
N HIS A 88 9.78 -9.89 -2.62
CA HIS A 88 9.38 -9.87 -1.22
C HIS A 88 9.32 -8.44 -0.66
N LYS A 89 10.30 -7.58 -0.98
CA LYS A 89 10.28 -6.15 -0.63
C LYS A 89 9.05 -5.44 -1.17
N LYS A 90 8.70 -5.62 -2.45
CA LYS A 90 7.50 -5.01 -3.06
C LYS A 90 6.23 -5.43 -2.32
N LEU A 91 6.11 -6.72 -2.01
CA LEU A 91 4.97 -7.29 -1.28
C LEU A 91 4.89 -6.79 0.16
N TRP A 92 6.03 -6.70 0.85
CA TRP A 92 6.13 -6.14 2.20
C TRP A 92 5.73 -4.66 2.25
N LEU A 93 6.20 -3.85 1.29
CA LEU A 93 5.77 -2.45 1.14
C LEU A 93 4.27 -2.37 0.86
N ASN A 94 3.72 -3.26 0.04
CA ASN A 94 2.30 -3.24 -0.28
C ASN A 94 1.41 -3.66 0.91
N GLY A 95 1.80 -4.69 1.65
CA GLY A 95 1.10 -5.14 2.86
C GLY A 95 -0.28 -5.76 2.62
N SER A 96 -0.60 -6.16 1.39
CA SER A 96 -1.89 -6.79 1.02
C SER A 96 -2.03 -8.24 1.47
N ALA A 97 -0.92 -8.96 1.61
CA ALA A 97 -0.87 -10.33 2.10
C ALA A 97 0.12 -10.45 3.25
N PRO A 98 -0.14 -11.27 4.27
CA PRO A 98 0.80 -11.48 5.36
C PRO A 98 1.94 -12.45 5.02
N LEU A 99 1.75 -13.32 4.02
CA LEU A 99 2.67 -14.41 3.69
C LEU A 99 2.97 -14.48 2.18
N LEU A 100 4.18 -14.92 1.86
CA LEU A 100 4.62 -15.30 0.52
C LEU A 100 5.17 -16.72 0.56
N TYR A 101 4.66 -17.59 -0.29
CA TYR A 101 5.15 -18.95 -0.49
C TYR A 101 5.96 -19.02 -1.78
N VAL A 102 7.19 -19.52 -1.71
CA VAL A 102 8.05 -19.75 -2.86
C VAL A 102 8.31 -21.25 -2.96
N GLY A 103 7.77 -21.88 -4.00
CA GLY A 103 8.02 -23.28 -4.28
C GLY A 103 9.31 -23.46 -5.06
N TRP A 104 10.23 -24.25 -4.51
CA TRP A 104 11.40 -24.77 -5.23
C TRP A 104 11.15 -26.23 -5.64
N GLU A 105 12.07 -26.85 -6.38
CA GLU A 105 11.92 -28.26 -6.78
C GLU A 105 11.72 -29.20 -5.58
N THR A 106 12.49 -29.00 -4.51
CA THR A 106 12.57 -29.92 -3.36
C THR A 106 12.13 -29.32 -2.03
N ARG A 107 11.73 -28.04 -2.01
CA ARG A 107 11.29 -27.36 -0.79
C ARG A 107 10.27 -26.27 -1.05
N VAL A 108 9.59 -25.83 0.00
CA VAL A 108 8.81 -24.59 0.00
C VAL A 108 9.38 -23.65 1.04
N ASP A 109 9.69 -22.44 0.61
CA ASP A 109 10.15 -21.36 1.48
C ASP A 109 8.98 -20.43 1.78
N ILE A 110 8.83 -20.04 3.04
CA ILE A 110 7.76 -19.16 3.50
C ILE A 110 8.37 -17.87 4.00
N LEU A 111 7.94 -16.75 3.44
CA LEU A 111 8.36 -15.41 3.82
C LEU A 111 7.19 -14.67 4.47
N SER A 112 7.49 -13.77 5.41
CA SER A 112 6.50 -12.92 6.06
C SER A 112 6.55 -11.51 5.48
N CYS A 113 5.38 -10.99 5.13
CA CYS A 113 5.18 -9.61 4.65
C CYS A 113 4.55 -8.70 5.72
N ALA A 114 4.15 -9.25 6.87
CA ALA A 114 3.43 -8.55 7.93
C ALA A 114 4.26 -8.31 9.21
N ARG A 115 5.60 -8.31 9.12
CA ARG A 115 6.52 -8.07 10.24
C ARG A 115 7.67 -7.14 9.88
N GLY A 116 8.66 -7.00 10.76
CA GLY A 116 9.88 -6.22 10.50
C GLY A 116 10.69 -6.74 9.30
N PRO A 117 11.52 -5.89 8.66
CA PRO A 117 12.28 -6.23 7.46
C PRO A 117 13.55 -7.01 7.80
N ASP A 118 13.40 -8.24 8.28
CA ASP A 118 14.49 -9.17 8.57
C ASP A 118 15.27 -9.61 7.32
N PHE A 119 14.67 -9.47 6.15
CA PHE A 119 15.27 -9.66 4.84
C PHE A 119 16.12 -8.47 4.38
N TRP A 120 16.21 -7.38 5.14
CA TRP A 120 16.94 -6.17 4.74
C TRP A 120 18.15 -5.94 5.65
N GLN A 121 19.35 -5.84 5.07
CA GLN A 121 20.58 -5.56 5.82
C GLN A 121 20.97 -4.07 5.79
N ASP A 122 21.82 -3.67 6.73
CA ASP A 122 22.29 -2.29 6.95
C ASP A 122 22.93 -1.61 5.72
N THR A 123 23.28 -2.38 4.70
CA THR A 123 23.90 -1.94 3.44
C THR A 123 22.91 -1.57 2.32
N GLY A 124 21.59 -1.59 2.59
CA GLY A 124 20.57 -1.21 1.61
C GLY A 124 20.24 -2.30 0.58
N THR A 125 20.75 -3.51 0.76
CA THR A 125 20.50 -4.66 -0.11
C THR A 125 19.48 -5.62 0.52
N SER A 126 18.41 -5.93 -0.21
CA SER A 126 17.48 -7.00 0.15
C SER A 126 18.18 -8.36 0.03
N ARG A 127 18.05 -9.20 1.05
CA ARG A 127 18.53 -10.57 1.08
C ARG A 127 17.35 -11.52 1.21
N TYR A 128 17.32 -12.55 0.38
CA TYR A 128 16.32 -13.61 0.52
C TYR A 128 16.56 -14.40 1.81
N GLN A 129 15.61 -14.30 2.74
CA GLN A 129 15.66 -14.97 4.02
C GLN A 129 14.26 -15.50 4.38
N PRO A 130 14.00 -16.79 4.11
CA PRO A 130 12.75 -17.43 4.51
C PRO A 130 12.58 -17.38 6.03
N ALA A 131 11.36 -17.10 6.47
CA ALA A 131 10.94 -17.23 7.85
C ALA A 131 10.85 -18.70 8.27
N GLU A 132 10.52 -19.58 7.32
CA GLU A 132 10.45 -21.03 7.51
C GLU A 132 10.73 -21.74 6.18
N GLN A 133 11.27 -22.96 6.27
CA GLN A 133 11.54 -23.82 5.12
C GLN A 133 10.97 -25.22 5.35
N ILE A 134 10.30 -25.74 4.32
CA ILE A 134 9.67 -27.07 4.33
C ILE A 134 10.31 -27.90 3.21
N GLU A 135 11.21 -28.81 3.56
CA GLU A 135 11.79 -29.77 2.61
C GLU A 135 10.79 -30.88 2.27
N VAL A 136 10.77 -31.35 1.03
CA VAL A 136 9.79 -32.34 0.56
C VAL A 136 10.43 -33.68 0.21
N ALA A 137 11.77 -33.72 0.06
CA ALA A 137 12.49 -34.88 -0.46
C ALA A 137 13.18 -35.78 0.60
N ALA A 138 13.20 -35.43 1.88
CA ALA A 138 13.80 -36.29 2.92
C ALA A 138 12.74 -37.20 3.55
N GLN A 139 13.14 -38.41 3.97
CA GLN A 139 12.31 -39.40 4.69
C GLN A 139 11.25 -38.71 5.55
N VAL A 140 9.97 -39.00 5.28
CA VAL A 140 8.82 -38.32 5.89
C VAL A 140 8.86 -38.48 7.40
N SER A 141 9.49 -37.54 8.08
CA SER A 141 9.53 -37.49 9.54
C SER A 141 8.19 -36.97 10.06
N SER A 142 7.84 -37.34 11.28
CA SER A 142 6.65 -36.77 11.95
C SER A 142 6.71 -35.25 12.02
N ALA A 143 7.91 -34.69 12.24
CA ALA A 143 8.14 -33.24 12.25
C ALA A 143 7.86 -32.58 10.90
N LEU A 144 8.24 -33.23 9.78
CA LEU A 144 7.96 -32.71 8.45
C LEU A 144 6.45 -32.69 8.14
N LEU A 145 5.74 -33.78 8.49
CA LEU A 145 4.28 -33.84 8.34
C LEU A 145 3.57 -32.76 9.16
N GLN A 146 4.04 -32.51 10.39
CA GLN A 146 3.51 -31.44 11.23
C GLN A 146 3.72 -30.07 10.59
N LYS A 147 4.91 -29.79 10.03
CA LYS A 147 5.17 -28.54 9.28
C LYS A 147 4.26 -28.42 8.05
N GLN A 148 4.16 -29.46 7.23
CA GLN A 148 3.29 -29.45 6.06
C GLN A 148 1.82 -29.18 6.42
N GLN A 149 1.32 -29.78 7.50
CA GLN A 149 -0.03 -29.50 8.01
C GLN A 149 -0.17 -28.07 8.55
N ARG A 150 0.83 -27.58 9.29
CA ARG A 150 0.85 -26.25 9.90
C ARG A 150 0.76 -25.14 8.86
N PHE A 151 1.45 -25.28 7.74
CA PHE A 151 1.49 -24.28 6.65
C PHE A 151 0.58 -24.62 5.46
N SER A 152 -0.33 -25.58 5.63
CA SER A 152 -1.22 -26.03 4.57
C SER A 152 -2.24 -24.96 4.16
N ALA A 153 -2.67 -25.02 2.89
CA ALA A 153 -3.79 -24.25 2.36
C ALA A 153 -5.06 -24.35 3.23
N PHE A 154 -5.32 -25.52 3.83
CA PHE A 154 -6.46 -25.74 4.71
C PHE A 154 -6.43 -24.79 5.92
N ARG A 155 -5.31 -24.73 6.65
CA ARG A 155 -5.17 -23.85 7.82
C ARG A 155 -5.17 -22.36 7.49
N LEU A 156 -4.70 -21.99 6.29
CA LEU A 156 -4.84 -20.62 5.78
C LEU A 156 -6.31 -20.29 5.48
N SER A 157 -7.07 -21.26 4.95
CA SER A 157 -8.47 -21.05 4.53
C SER A 157 -9.44 -20.90 5.70
N ASP A 158 -9.29 -21.69 6.76
CA ASP A 158 -10.16 -21.58 7.94
C ASP A 158 -9.66 -20.52 8.94
N GLY A 159 -8.39 -20.09 8.81
CA GLY A 159 -7.74 -19.10 9.67
C GLY A 159 -7.02 -19.69 10.88
N SER A 160 -7.13 -21.00 11.11
CA SER A 160 -6.49 -21.71 12.24
C SER A 160 -4.96 -21.65 12.21
N PHE A 161 -4.37 -21.24 11.08
CA PHE A 161 -2.96 -20.84 11.02
C PHE A 161 -2.64 -19.79 12.07
N TRP A 162 -3.45 -18.72 12.18
CA TRP A 162 -3.16 -17.60 13.08
C TRP A 162 -3.50 -17.88 14.55
N ASP A 163 -4.38 -18.85 14.82
CA ASP A 163 -4.72 -19.28 16.18
C ASP A 163 -3.58 -20.10 16.83
N ASN A 164 -2.66 -20.63 16.03
CA ASN A 164 -1.50 -21.37 16.55
C ASN A 164 -0.44 -20.39 17.10
N PRO A 165 -0.10 -20.44 18.41
CA PRO A 165 0.88 -19.53 19.01
C PRO A 165 2.28 -19.60 18.36
N GLU A 166 2.66 -20.75 17.81
CA GLU A 166 3.94 -20.90 17.10
C GLU A 166 4.03 -20.00 15.87
N ASN A 167 2.89 -19.59 15.29
CA ASN A 167 2.82 -18.72 14.12
C ASN A 167 2.83 -17.22 14.45
N SER A 168 2.78 -16.83 15.73
CA SER A 168 2.75 -15.42 16.16
C SER A 168 3.88 -14.57 15.57
N HIS A 169 5.08 -15.14 15.41
CA HIS A 169 6.25 -14.45 14.87
C HIS A 169 6.16 -14.15 13.35
N PHE A 170 5.16 -14.66 12.62
CA PHE A 170 4.93 -14.33 11.21
C PHE A 170 4.20 -13.00 11.01
N ALA A 171 3.65 -12.39 12.07
CA ALA A 171 2.99 -11.10 11.98
C ALA A 171 3.32 -10.24 13.19
N ASP A 172 3.82 -9.03 12.94
CA ASP A 172 4.03 -7.99 13.94
C ASP A 172 3.65 -6.66 13.29
N ALA A 173 2.37 -6.29 13.43
CA ALA A 173 1.79 -5.11 12.82
C ALA A 173 2.51 -3.80 13.23
N GLU A 174 3.16 -3.79 14.40
CA GLU A 174 3.92 -2.64 14.87
C GLU A 174 5.30 -2.51 14.19
N LYS A 175 5.79 -3.58 13.58
CA LYS A 175 7.05 -3.60 12.82
C LYS A 175 6.85 -3.68 11.31
N ALA A 176 5.62 -3.85 10.82
CA ALA A 176 5.31 -3.88 9.39
C ALA A 176 5.69 -2.57 8.67
N ALA A 177 5.84 -2.64 7.34
CA ALA A 177 6.29 -1.53 6.48
C ALA A 177 5.56 -0.21 6.78
N HIS A 178 4.23 -0.25 6.77
CA HIS A 178 3.40 0.96 6.90
C HIS A 178 3.60 1.63 8.26
N ARG A 179 3.66 0.86 9.35
CA ARG A 179 3.90 1.41 10.69
C ARG A 179 5.28 2.02 10.80
N ARG A 180 6.30 1.36 10.23
CA ARG A 180 7.67 1.88 10.21
C ARG A 180 7.77 3.22 9.49
N LEU A 181 7.13 3.34 8.32
CA LEU A 181 7.09 4.62 7.59
C LEU A 181 6.43 5.71 8.43
N ILE A 182 5.24 5.44 8.99
CA ILE A 182 4.53 6.41 9.84
C ILE A 182 5.39 6.83 11.03
N ASN A 183 6.01 5.89 11.72
CA ASN A 183 6.86 6.18 12.88
C ASN A 183 8.07 7.02 12.49
N ALA A 184 8.72 6.71 11.36
CA ALA A 184 9.89 7.44 10.93
C ALA A 184 9.57 8.89 10.53
N VAL A 185 8.41 9.14 9.89
CA VAL A 185 7.96 10.51 9.62
C VAL A 185 7.59 11.24 10.92
N VAL A 186 6.96 10.55 11.89
CA VAL A 186 6.64 11.13 13.22
C VAL A 186 7.90 11.47 14.00
N GLU A 187 8.92 10.62 13.97
CA GLU A 187 10.23 10.87 14.58
C GLU A 187 10.92 12.07 13.90
N THR A 188 10.88 12.14 12.57
CA THR A 188 11.42 13.29 11.81
C THR A 188 10.71 14.59 12.20
N ASP A 189 9.39 14.58 12.34
CA ASP A 189 8.62 15.75 12.80
C ASP A 189 8.99 16.19 14.22
N GLN A 190 9.23 15.25 15.13
CA GLN A 190 9.68 15.54 16.49
C GLN A 190 11.06 16.21 16.50
N GLU A 191 11.98 15.74 15.66
CA GLU A 191 13.34 16.32 15.54
C GLU A 191 13.35 17.69 14.87
N LEU A 192 12.41 17.94 13.95
CA LEU A 192 12.16 19.27 13.38
C LEU A 192 11.48 20.23 14.36
N ASP A 193 11.07 19.76 15.54
CA ASP A 193 10.15 20.45 16.44
C ASP A 193 8.94 20.99 15.66
N GLY A 194 8.31 20.14 14.85
CA GLY A 194 7.26 20.54 13.91
C GLY A 194 6.01 21.14 14.56
N LYS A 195 5.83 20.98 15.88
CA LYS A 195 4.77 21.66 16.65
C LYS A 195 5.07 23.16 16.78
N ALA A 196 6.32 23.51 17.05
CA ALA A 196 6.77 24.90 17.09
C ALA A 196 7.10 25.44 15.68
N ASN A 197 7.37 24.56 14.71
CA ASN A 197 7.70 24.88 13.33
C ASN A 197 6.67 24.31 12.31
N PRO A 198 5.43 24.86 12.25
CA PRO A 198 4.39 24.37 11.34
C PRO A 198 4.80 24.33 9.87
N LEU A 199 5.69 25.25 9.45
CA LEU A 199 6.23 25.31 8.10
C LEU A 199 7.11 24.09 7.76
N LEU A 200 8.00 23.68 8.66
CA LEU A 200 8.85 22.49 8.44
C LEU A 200 8.02 21.20 8.50
N ARG A 201 7.04 21.12 9.40
CA ARG A 201 6.05 20.03 9.41
C ARG A 201 5.31 19.95 8.08
N ARG A 202 4.80 21.07 7.58
CA ARG A 202 4.09 21.12 6.30
C ARG A 202 5.00 20.69 5.16
N LEU A 203 6.26 21.15 5.14
CA LEU A 203 7.24 20.74 4.13
C LEU A 203 7.55 19.24 4.20
N LEU A 204 7.63 18.65 5.39
CA LEU A 204 7.77 17.19 5.57
C LEU A 204 6.60 16.42 4.95
N LEU A 205 5.37 16.85 5.21
CA LEU A 205 4.18 16.23 4.61
C LEU A 205 4.17 16.38 3.09
N LEU A 206 4.49 17.56 2.57
CA LEU A 206 4.61 17.79 1.12
C LEU A 206 5.69 16.90 0.50
N THR A 207 6.81 16.68 1.18
CA THR A 207 7.88 15.78 0.72
C THR A 207 7.34 14.36 0.54
N VAL A 208 6.55 13.87 1.50
CA VAL A 208 5.91 12.55 1.41
C VAL A 208 4.97 12.47 0.20
N LEU A 209 4.09 13.48 0.02
CA LEU A 209 3.12 13.50 -1.07
C LEU A 209 3.78 13.61 -2.43
N ILE A 210 4.78 14.48 -2.58
CA ILE A 210 5.51 14.65 -3.83
C ILE A 210 6.26 13.36 -4.16
N LYS A 211 6.92 12.73 -3.19
CA LYS A 211 7.56 11.43 -3.39
C LYS A 211 6.56 10.35 -3.81
N TYR A 212 5.36 10.34 -3.24
CA TYR A 212 4.32 9.40 -3.66
C TYR A 212 3.92 9.54 -5.12
N LEU A 213 3.76 10.79 -5.59
CA LEU A 213 3.46 11.08 -6.99
C LEU A 213 4.66 10.74 -7.90
N ASP A 214 5.88 11.03 -7.44
CA ASP A 214 7.12 10.80 -8.18
C ASP A 214 7.41 9.31 -8.39
N ASP A 215 7.40 8.50 -7.31
CA ASP A 215 7.67 7.06 -7.38
C ASP A 215 6.63 6.32 -8.26
N ARG A 216 5.42 6.87 -8.37
CA ARG A 216 4.34 6.37 -9.26
C ARG A 216 4.43 6.90 -10.69
N GLY A 217 5.39 7.75 -11.01
CA GLY A 217 5.65 8.26 -12.36
C GLY A 217 4.61 9.27 -12.83
N VAL A 218 4.02 10.04 -11.91
CA VAL A 218 3.06 11.10 -12.27
C VAL A 218 3.75 12.27 -12.94
N PHE A 219 4.97 12.61 -12.52
CA PHE A 219 5.68 13.75 -13.10
C PHE A 219 6.25 13.41 -14.49
N PRO A 220 6.21 14.34 -15.45
CA PRO A 220 6.90 14.20 -16.73
C PRO A 220 8.41 14.03 -16.55
N ALA A 221 9.06 13.43 -17.55
CA ALA A 221 10.52 13.38 -17.58
C ALA A 221 11.13 14.78 -17.48
N ASN A 222 12.22 14.91 -16.71
CA ASN A 222 12.93 16.18 -16.46
C ASN A 222 12.07 17.29 -15.85
N TRP A 223 10.97 16.95 -15.14
CA TRP A 223 10.12 17.94 -14.48
C TRP A 223 10.89 18.79 -13.46
N PHE A 224 11.66 18.16 -12.57
CA PHE A 224 12.43 18.84 -11.53
C PHE A 224 13.57 19.70 -12.12
N ALA A 225 14.16 19.27 -13.24
CA ALA A 225 15.22 20.00 -13.95
C ALA A 225 14.78 21.37 -14.49
N GLN A 226 13.46 21.63 -14.59
CA GLN A 226 12.91 22.93 -14.98
C GLN A 226 13.09 23.98 -13.88
N PHE A 227 13.20 23.56 -12.63
CA PHE A 227 13.35 24.45 -11.47
C PHE A 227 14.81 24.57 -11.05
N HIS A 228 15.56 23.48 -11.09
CA HIS A 228 16.98 23.49 -10.78
C HIS A 228 17.76 22.61 -11.75
N ARG A 229 18.84 23.14 -12.34
CA ARG A 229 19.61 22.43 -13.38
C ARG A 229 20.25 21.17 -12.80
N GLY A 230 19.93 20.02 -13.39
CA GLY A 230 20.46 18.72 -12.95
C GLY A 230 19.61 18.02 -11.90
N ALA A 231 18.56 18.66 -11.38
CA ALA A 231 17.64 18.01 -10.46
C ALA A 231 16.82 16.92 -11.16
N THR A 232 16.86 15.72 -10.59
CA THR A 232 16.11 14.55 -11.04
C THR A 232 14.96 14.21 -10.12
N THR A 233 15.03 14.61 -8.86
CA THR A 233 14.04 14.35 -7.81
C THR A 233 13.65 15.63 -7.09
N PHE A 234 12.57 15.58 -6.30
CA PHE A 234 12.22 16.67 -5.39
C PHE A 234 13.31 16.92 -4.34
N PHE A 235 14.02 15.87 -3.92
CA PHE A 235 15.07 15.98 -2.91
C PHE A 235 16.27 16.80 -3.42
N ASP A 236 16.61 16.69 -4.70
CA ASP A 236 17.64 17.52 -5.32
C ASP A 236 17.31 19.02 -5.20
N ILE A 237 16.02 19.40 -5.30
CA ILE A 237 15.58 20.78 -5.07
C ILE A 237 15.78 21.20 -3.61
N LEU A 238 15.47 20.32 -2.66
CA LEU A 238 15.68 20.58 -1.23
C LEU A 238 17.17 20.67 -0.86
N GLN A 239 18.05 19.92 -1.52
CA GLN A 239 19.48 19.84 -1.20
C GLN A 239 20.38 20.76 -2.03
N GLN A 240 19.93 21.20 -3.21
CA GLN A 240 20.75 22.01 -4.14
C GLN A 240 20.05 23.28 -4.60
N GLY A 241 18.72 23.34 -4.55
CA GLY A 241 17.93 24.51 -4.93
C GLY A 241 17.77 25.59 -3.86
N SER A 242 17.07 26.67 -4.19
CA SER A 242 16.76 27.81 -3.32
C SER A 242 15.31 27.76 -2.80
N PRO A 243 14.99 28.50 -1.72
CA PRO A 243 13.61 28.65 -1.27
C PRO A 243 12.65 29.18 -2.36
N ASP A 244 13.14 30.02 -3.27
CA ASP A 244 12.33 30.55 -4.38
C ASP A 244 12.02 29.49 -5.44
N GLU A 245 13.01 28.67 -5.81
CA GLU A 245 12.80 27.52 -6.71
C GLU A 245 11.81 26.51 -6.10
N LEU A 246 11.88 26.27 -4.79
CA LEU A 246 10.91 25.45 -4.07
C LEU A 246 9.50 26.04 -4.12
N ARG A 247 9.34 27.35 -3.85
CA ARG A 247 8.04 28.03 -3.94
C ARG A 247 7.48 28.00 -5.34
N GLU A 248 8.32 28.18 -6.36
CA GLU A 248 7.91 28.11 -7.76
C GLU A 248 7.38 26.70 -8.11
N LEU A 249 8.10 25.66 -7.68
CA LEU A 249 7.69 24.27 -7.87
C LEU A 249 6.33 24.01 -7.21
N LEU A 250 6.18 24.34 -5.93
CA LEU A 250 4.94 24.12 -5.19
C LEU A 250 3.77 24.92 -5.77
N GLY A 251 3.98 26.19 -6.11
CA GLY A 251 2.96 27.02 -6.76
C GLY A 251 2.60 26.55 -8.17
N ARG A 252 3.50 25.84 -8.87
CA ARG A 252 3.17 25.18 -10.14
C ARG A 252 2.36 23.90 -9.95
N LEU A 253 2.64 23.12 -8.90
CA LEU A 253 1.82 21.96 -8.52
C LEU A 253 0.43 22.36 -8.06
N GLU A 254 0.31 23.40 -7.24
CA GLU A 254 -0.95 23.94 -6.75
C GLU A 254 -1.86 24.38 -7.91
N ARG A 255 -1.33 25.21 -8.83
CA ARG A 255 -2.06 25.61 -10.05
C ARG A 255 -2.41 24.42 -10.94
N LYS A 256 -1.54 23.41 -11.01
CA LYS A 256 -1.75 22.24 -11.85
C LYS A 256 -2.91 21.38 -11.37
N PHE A 257 -2.96 21.11 -10.07
CA PHE A 257 -3.97 20.27 -9.46
C PHE A 257 -5.18 21.05 -8.98
N ASN A 258 -5.15 22.39 -9.00
CA ASN A 258 -6.23 23.26 -8.53
C ASN A 258 -6.68 22.91 -7.10
N GLY A 259 -5.72 22.66 -6.21
CA GLY A 259 -6.00 22.26 -4.84
C GLY A 259 -4.93 22.75 -3.88
N ASP A 260 -5.38 23.15 -2.70
CA ASP A 260 -4.56 23.79 -1.66
C ASP A 260 -3.65 22.77 -0.93
N ALA A 261 -3.66 21.51 -1.37
CA ALA A 261 -2.83 20.42 -0.88
C ALA A 261 -1.32 20.72 -0.99
N PHE A 262 -0.91 21.51 -1.98
CA PHE A 262 0.50 21.88 -2.22
C PHE A 262 0.89 23.24 -1.64
N ALA A 263 -0.04 23.97 -1.04
CA ALA A 263 0.22 25.30 -0.49
C ALA A 263 1.13 25.23 0.74
N LEU A 264 2.06 26.19 0.82
CA LEU A 264 2.79 26.52 2.04
C LEU A 264 2.04 27.63 2.79
N PRO A 265 2.09 27.67 4.13
CA PRO A 265 1.51 28.76 4.90
C PRO A 265 2.19 30.09 4.53
N GLU A 266 1.41 31.14 4.24
CA GLU A 266 1.92 32.45 3.80
C GLU A 266 2.63 33.24 4.91
N ASP A 267 2.32 32.96 6.18
CA ASP A 267 2.52 33.92 7.29
C ASP A 267 3.65 33.56 8.29
N VAL A 268 4.59 32.68 7.94
CA VAL A 268 5.63 32.24 8.89
C VAL A 268 7.01 32.24 8.24
N GLN A 269 7.91 33.05 8.82
CA GLN A 269 9.36 33.21 8.59
C GLN A 269 9.97 32.59 7.31
N GLN A 270 10.59 33.46 6.51
CA GLN A 270 11.28 33.11 5.26
C GLN A 270 12.20 31.90 5.44
N LEU A 271 11.74 30.76 4.93
CA LEU A 271 12.55 29.57 4.70
C LEU A 271 13.87 30.02 4.06
N THR A 272 14.98 29.87 4.77
CA THR A 272 16.32 30.24 4.29
C THR A 272 16.97 29.06 3.59
N THR A 273 17.97 29.31 2.75
CA THR A 273 18.76 28.22 2.15
C THR A 273 19.38 27.33 3.24
N LYS A 274 19.88 27.92 4.33
CA LYS A 274 20.45 27.15 5.45
C LYS A 274 19.42 26.22 6.10
N SER A 275 18.24 26.73 6.43
CA SER A 275 17.17 25.90 7.02
C SER A 275 16.66 24.84 6.05
N LEU A 276 16.63 25.14 4.75
CA LEU A 276 16.25 24.18 3.72
C LEU A 276 17.25 23.02 3.63
N ARG A 277 18.56 23.30 3.70
CA ARG A 277 19.59 22.26 3.75
C ARG A 277 19.55 21.46 5.03
N SER A 278 19.42 22.11 6.19
CA SER A 278 19.30 21.39 7.46
C SER A 278 18.05 20.49 7.48
N PHE A 279 16.95 20.93 6.88
CA PHE A 279 15.77 20.11 6.68
C PHE A 279 16.07 18.91 5.76
N ALA A 280 16.68 19.13 4.59
CA ALA A 280 17.03 18.07 3.65
C ALA A 280 17.96 17.04 4.30
N ASP A 281 19.02 17.49 4.97
CA ASP A 281 19.98 16.66 5.68
C ASP A 281 19.29 15.82 6.76
N LEU A 282 18.35 16.39 7.52
CA LEU A 282 17.63 15.65 8.57
C LEU A 282 16.71 14.59 7.98
N VAL A 283 15.94 14.97 6.96
CA VAL A 283 15.02 14.08 6.25
C VAL A 283 15.77 12.91 5.63
N GLU A 284 16.99 13.13 5.12
CA GLU A 284 17.87 12.07 4.59
C GLU A 284 18.60 11.27 5.67
N ALA A 285 19.11 11.93 6.72
CA ALA A 285 20.04 11.33 7.68
C ALA A 285 19.39 10.44 8.76
N LYS A 286 18.12 10.66 9.11
CA LYS A 286 17.48 9.97 10.24
C LYS A 286 16.58 8.84 9.78
N THR A 287 17.23 7.69 9.57
CA THR A 287 16.58 6.39 9.49
C THR A 287 17.03 5.62 10.72
N LEU A 288 16.22 5.63 11.79
CA LEU A 288 16.34 4.80 12.98
C LEU A 288 17.81 4.52 13.44
N ARG A 289 18.34 5.43 14.27
CA ARG A 289 19.56 5.29 15.10
C ARG A 289 20.93 5.04 14.45
N SER A 290 21.07 4.78 13.15
CA SER A 290 22.39 4.74 12.49
C SER A 290 22.34 4.53 10.97
N GLN A 291 21.18 4.63 10.33
CA GLN A 291 21.03 4.31 8.91
C GLN A 291 20.45 5.52 8.16
N ARG A 292 20.84 5.73 6.89
CA ARG A 292 20.53 6.92 6.08
C ARG A 292 19.68 6.57 4.86
N TYR A 293 18.53 5.92 5.01
CA TYR A 293 17.81 5.41 3.84
C TYR A 293 16.28 5.39 3.92
N LEU A 294 15.55 6.08 4.82
CA LEU A 294 14.09 5.92 4.90
C LEU A 294 13.41 6.14 3.54
N TRP A 295 13.81 7.20 2.84
CA TRP A 295 13.22 7.58 1.57
C TRP A 295 13.73 6.75 0.39
N GLU A 296 14.91 6.14 0.50
CA GLU A 296 15.41 5.14 -0.47
C GLU A 296 14.84 3.73 -0.20
N GLN A 297 14.52 3.41 1.06
CA GLN A 297 13.98 2.13 1.53
C GLN A 297 12.54 1.93 1.07
N PHE A 298 11.73 3.00 1.14
CA PHE A 298 10.31 2.96 0.83
C PHE A 298 10.05 3.45 -0.59
N SER A 299 9.79 2.53 -1.51
CA SER A 299 9.19 2.87 -2.80
C SER A 299 7.70 3.07 -2.63
N PHE A 300 7.24 4.32 -2.76
CA PHE A 300 5.84 4.71 -2.61
C PHE A 300 4.97 4.22 -3.77
N ARG A 301 5.59 3.67 -4.82
CA ARG A 301 4.91 2.97 -5.91
C ARG A 301 4.04 1.83 -5.39
N TYR A 302 4.55 1.06 -4.43
CA TYR A 302 3.86 -0.14 -3.93
C TYR A 302 3.07 0.14 -2.65
N LEU A 303 3.24 1.31 -2.02
CA LEU A 303 2.50 1.69 -0.84
C LEU A 303 1.02 1.94 -1.17
N PRO A 304 0.08 1.37 -0.39
CA PRO A 304 -1.33 1.75 -0.46
C PRO A 304 -1.50 3.22 -0.11
N VAL A 305 -2.41 3.91 -0.82
CA VAL A 305 -2.70 5.33 -0.58
C VAL A 305 -3.21 5.60 0.84
N GLU A 306 -3.83 4.60 1.46
CA GLU A 306 -4.30 4.65 2.85
C GLU A 306 -3.17 4.98 3.82
N VAL A 307 -1.95 4.50 3.57
CA VAL A 307 -0.79 4.78 4.43
C VAL A 307 -0.54 6.29 4.53
N LEU A 308 -0.70 7.01 3.42
CA LEU A 308 -0.61 8.47 3.41
C LEU A 308 -1.78 9.09 4.17
N SER A 309 -3.00 8.63 3.94
CA SER A 309 -4.17 9.13 4.65
C SER A 309 -4.01 9.01 6.17
N HIS A 310 -3.47 7.89 6.67
CA HIS A 310 -3.16 7.70 8.09
C HIS A 310 -2.07 8.63 8.59
N LEU A 311 -1.05 8.86 7.76
CA LEU A 311 0.02 9.78 8.10
C LEU A 311 -0.52 11.19 8.30
N TYR A 312 -1.24 11.74 7.31
CA TYR A 312 -1.81 13.08 7.38
C TYR A 312 -2.81 13.21 8.54
N GLN A 313 -3.63 12.18 8.78
CA GLN A 313 -4.52 12.15 9.94
C GLN A 313 -3.78 12.32 11.26
N ARG A 314 -2.64 11.64 11.41
CA ARG A 314 -1.84 11.72 12.64
C ARG A 314 -1.30 13.12 12.91
N PHE A 315 -1.07 13.93 11.88
CA PHE A 315 -0.57 15.31 12.02
C PHE A 315 -1.68 16.36 12.11
N ALA A 316 -2.87 16.09 11.58
CA ALA A 316 -4.00 17.01 11.64
C ALA A 316 -4.66 17.05 13.04
N GLN A 317 -4.65 15.93 13.77
CA GLN A 317 -5.40 15.80 15.03
C GLN A 317 -4.48 15.73 16.26
N SER A 318 -3.87 16.87 16.63
CA SER A 318 -3.22 17.04 17.94
C SER A 318 -4.15 17.71 18.96
N GLY A 319 -5.33 17.11 19.19
CA GLY A 319 -6.37 17.60 20.12
C GLY A 319 -7.40 16.52 20.52
N VAL A 320 -8.04 16.68 21.68
CA VAL A 320 -8.92 15.71 22.37
C VAL A 320 -10.10 15.25 21.50
N GLY A 321 -10.34 13.94 21.42
CA GLY A 321 -11.59 13.35 20.91
C GLY A 321 -11.50 12.55 19.60
N ALA A 322 -10.36 12.55 18.90
CA ALA A 322 -10.19 11.75 17.69
C ALA A 322 -9.94 10.27 18.02
N VAL A 323 -10.96 9.42 17.84
CA VAL A 323 -10.81 7.96 17.91
C VAL A 323 -10.34 7.44 16.56
N PHE A 324 -9.15 6.84 16.54
CA PHE A 324 -8.59 6.25 15.33
C PHE A 324 -9.22 4.89 15.04
N THR A 325 -9.87 4.76 13.88
CA THR A 325 -10.33 3.46 13.37
C THR A 325 -9.19 2.80 12.58
N PRO A 326 -8.68 1.63 13.01
CA PRO A 326 -7.68 0.91 12.22
C PRO A 326 -8.25 0.50 10.85
N PRO A 327 -7.45 0.53 9.77
CA PRO A 327 -7.94 0.30 8.40
C PRO A 327 -8.59 -1.05 8.20
N PHE A 328 -8.03 -2.08 8.82
CA PHE A 328 -8.58 -3.43 8.75
C PHE A 328 -9.97 -3.52 9.42
N VAL A 329 -10.23 -2.71 10.45
CA VAL A 329 -11.55 -2.63 11.11
C VAL A 329 -12.54 -1.93 10.18
N ALA A 330 -12.15 -0.80 9.58
CA ALA A 330 -12.99 -0.09 8.62
C ALA A 330 -13.32 -0.97 7.40
N GLY A 331 -12.33 -1.68 6.85
CA GLY A 331 -12.52 -2.65 5.77
C GLY A 331 -13.50 -3.77 6.15
N LEU A 332 -13.34 -4.37 7.33
CA LEU A 332 -14.25 -5.40 7.84
C LEU A 332 -15.69 -4.90 7.95
N MET A 333 -15.89 -3.72 8.52
CA MET A 333 -17.23 -3.11 8.64
C MET A 333 -17.85 -2.84 7.27
N LEU A 334 -17.09 -2.31 6.31
CA LEU A 334 -17.54 -2.09 4.94
C LEU A 334 -17.86 -3.39 4.20
N ASP A 335 -17.15 -4.48 4.50
CA ASP A 335 -17.43 -5.78 3.91
C ASP A 335 -18.77 -6.36 4.38
N TYR A 336 -19.17 -6.10 5.62
CA TYR A 336 -20.50 -6.43 6.12
C TYR A 336 -21.59 -5.48 5.63
N ALA A 337 -21.30 -4.17 5.60
CA ALA A 337 -22.29 -3.15 5.24
C ALA A 337 -22.53 -3.08 3.72
N MET A 338 -21.53 -3.39 2.90
CA MET A 338 -21.53 -3.21 1.45
C MET A 338 -20.86 -4.40 0.72
N PRO A 339 -21.34 -5.64 0.89
CA PRO A 339 -20.78 -6.77 0.16
C PRO A 339 -20.93 -6.56 -1.35
N TYR A 340 -19.92 -6.92 -2.15
CA TYR A 340 -19.93 -6.67 -3.60
C TYR A 340 -21.14 -7.29 -4.32
N ALA A 341 -21.65 -8.42 -3.82
CA ALA A 341 -22.80 -9.11 -4.37
C ALA A 341 -24.11 -8.31 -4.23
N SER A 342 -24.20 -7.36 -3.30
CA SER A 342 -25.39 -6.52 -3.11
C SER A 342 -25.28 -5.15 -3.76
N LEU A 343 -24.11 -4.81 -4.34
CA LEU A 343 -23.91 -3.50 -4.97
C LEU A 343 -24.67 -3.41 -6.30
N THR A 344 -25.24 -2.23 -6.52
CA THR A 344 -26.02 -1.80 -7.68
C THR A 344 -25.35 -0.68 -8.46
N GLY A 345 -24.47 0.09 -7.81
CA GLY A 345 -23.83 1.29 -8.38
C GLY A 345 -24.63 2.58 -8.14
N HIS A 346 -25.72 2.50 -7.37
CA HIS A 346 -26.60 3.62 -7.01
C HIS A 346 -26.63 3.90 -5.51
N GLU A 347 -25.72 3.31 -4.75
CA GLU A 347 -25.63 3.46 -3.31
C GLU A 347 -25.41 4.92 -2.94
N ARG A 348 -26.02 5.34 -1.82
CA ARG A 348 -25.76 6.62 -1.16
C ARG A 348 -25.28 6.32 0.25
N ILE A 349 -24.00 6.58 0.48
CA ILE A 349 -23.28 6.30 1.72
C ILE A 349 -23.17 7.61 2.49
N LEU A 350 -23.62 7.59 3.75
CA LEU A 350 -23.49 8.70 4.68
C LEU A 350 -22.66 8.24 5.87
N ASP A 351 -21.57 8.95 6.15
CA ASP A 351 -20.86 8.89 7.42
C ASP A 351 -21.13 10.19 8.20
N PRO A 352 -21.97 10.17 9.25
CA PRO A 352 -22.39 11.37 9.96
C PRO A 352 -21.32 11.94 10.91
N THR A 353 -20.20 11.24 11.07
CA THR A 353 -19.06 11.64 11.92
C THR A 353 -17.76 11.23 11.23
N CYS A 354 -17.56 11.72 10.00
CA CYS A 354 -16.62 11.10 9.08
C CYS A 354 -15.15 11.26 9.47
N GLY A 355 -14.80 12.21 10.33
CA GLY A 355 -13.44 12.38 10.82
C GLY A 355 -12.45 12.54 9.67
N SER A 356 -11.52 11.60 9.51
CA SER A 356 -10.55 11.56 8.42
C SER A 356 -11.06 10.91 7.12
N GLY A 357 -12.29 10.39 7.12
CA GLY A 357 -12.96 9.84 5.95
C GLY A 357 -12.60 8.39 5.64
N VAL A 358 -12.04 7.63 6.57
CA VAL A 358 -11.59 6.24 6.34
C VAL A 358 -12.69 5.33 5.77
N PHE A 359 -13.91 5.43 6.28
CA PHE A 359 -15.06 4.68 5.77
C PHE A 359 -15.49 5.17 4.39
N LEU A 360 -15.54 6.49 4.17
CA LEU A 360 -15.93 7.10 2.90
C LEU A 360 -14.94 6.75 1.77
N VAL A 361 -13.64 6.78 2.06
CA VAL A 361 -12.59 6.35 1.13
C VAL A 361 -12.71 4.87 0.80
N GLY A 362 -12.93 4.01 1.80
CA GLY A 362 -13.12 2.58 1.58
C GLY A 362 -14.39 2.27 0.75
N ALA A 363 -15.50 2.94 1.06
CA ALA A 363 -16.75 2.82 0.30
C ALA A 363 -16.58 3.28 -1.15
N PHE A 364 -15.92 4.43 -1.36
CA PHE A 364 -15.60 4.94 -2.69
C PHE A 364 -14.80 3.93 -3.51
N ARG A 365 -13.75 3.32 -2.93
CA ARG A 365 -12.96 2.28 -3.60
C ARG A 365 -13.77 1.06 -3.98
N LYS A 366 -14.67 0.58 -3.10
CA LYS A 366 -15.58 -0.54 -3.42
C LYS A 366 -16.50 -0.19 -4.59
N LEU A 367 -17.03 1.02 -4.64
CA LEU A 367 -17.83 1.49 -5.77
C LEU A 367 -17.02 1.60 -7.07
N VAL A 368 -15.78 2.07 -7.00
CA VAL A 368 -14.87 2.08 -8.16
C VAL A 368 -14.60 0.66 -8.65
N HIS A 369 -14.27 -0.29 -7.77
CA HIS A 369 -14.07 -1.69 -8.15
C HIS A 369 -15.33 -2.32 -8.76
N PHE A 370 -16.50 -2.04 -8.18
CA PHE A 370 -17.77 -2.49 -8.75
C PHE A 370 -18.00 -1.91 -10.14
N TRP A 371 -17.80 -0.60 -10.32
CA TRP A 371 -17.89 0.05 -11.63
C TRP A 371 -16.93 -0.61 -12.64
N ARG A 372 -15.68 -0.85 -12.24
CA ARG A 372 -14.67 -1.53 -13.06
C ARG A 372 -15.14 -2.93 -13.46
N SER A 373 -15.71 -3.71 -12.55
CA SER A 373 -16.24 -5.05 -12.87
C SER A 373 -17.38 -5.03 -13.90
N LYS A 374 -18.15 -3.96 -13.97
CA LYS A 374 -19.22 -3.77 -14.96
C LYS A 374 -18.69 -3.22 -16.30
N ASN A 375 -17.44 -2.77 -16.33
CA ASN A 375 -16.82 -2.10 -17.47
C ASN A 375 -15.53 -2.81 -17.94
N HIS A 376 -15.48 -4.14 -17.85
CA HIS A 376 -14.34 -4.96 -18.29
C HIS A 376 -13.01 -4.53 -17.65
N TRP A 377 -13.07 -4.16 -16.37
CA TRP A 377 -11.92 -3.75 -15.53
C TRP A 377 -11.07 -2.59 -16.05
N LYS A 378 -11.59 -1.87 -17.06
CA LYS A 378 -11.01 -0.62 -17.58
C LYS A 378 -10.77 0.35 -16.43
N GLN A 379 -9.69 1.12 -16.55
CA GLN A 379 -9.50 2.21 -15.61
C GLN A 379 -10.52 3.32 -15.88
N PRO A 380 -11.21 3.83 -14.84
CA PRO A 380 -12.14 4.93 -14.99
C PRO A 380 -11.38 6.21 -15.34
N ASP A 381 -12.04 7.11 -16.05
CA ASP A 381 -11.54 8.47 -16.29
C ASP A 381 -11.89 9.41 -15.12
N VAL A 382 -11.32 10.61 -15.14
CA VAL A 382 -11.56 11.63 -14.10
C VAL A 382 -13.05 11.98 -13.96
N PRO A 383 -13.83 12.22 -15.04
CA PRO A 383 -15.26 12.48 -14.93
C PRO A 383 -16.04 11.34 -14.28
N THR A 384 -15.73 10.09 -14.60
CA THR A 384 -16.39 8.91 -14.01
C THR A 384 -16.14 8.84 -12.51
N LEU A 385 -14.88 8.97 -12.07
CA LEU A 385 -14.54 8.96 -10.64
C LEU A 385 -15.25 10.06 -9.87
N LYS A 386 -15.25 11.29 -10.41
CA LYS A 386 -15.96 12.43 -9.82
C LYS A 386 -17.47 12.19 -9.76
N ALA A 387 -18.05 11.57 -10.79
CA ALA A 387 -19.47 11.24 -10.81
C ALA A 387 -19.84 10.19 -9.74
N ILE A 388 -19.02 9.15 -9.55
CA ILE A 388 -19.20 8.17 -8.47
C ILE A 388 -19.11 8.88 -7.11
N LEU A 389 -18.07 9.68 -6.90
CA LEU A 389 -17.86 10.40 -5.64
C LEU A 389 -19.07 11.29 -5.29
N LYS A 390 -19.48 12.18 -6.20
CA LYS A 390 -20.56 13.16 -5.97
C LYS A 390 -21.94 12.53 -5.77
N LYS A 391 -22.21 11.41 -6.44
CA LYS A 391 -23.52 10.75 -6.36
C LYS A 391 -23.67 9.88 -5.12
N SER A 392 -22.57 9.32 -4.64
CA SER A 392 -22.63 8.22 -3.68
C SER A 392 -22.00 8.51 -2.32
N ILE A 393 -21.08 9.47 -2.19
CA ILE A 393 -20.28 9.66 -0.97
C ILE A 393 -20.68 10.97 -0.28
N PHE A 394 -21.19 10.86 0.95
CA PHE A 394 -21.62 11.98 1.78
C PHE A 394 -21.02 11.84 3.17
N GLY A 395 -20.48 12.94 3.71
CA GLY A 395 -19.90 12.99 5.05
C GLY A 395 -20.38 14.22 5.81
N VAL A 396 -20.53 14.07 7.12
CA VAL A 396 -20.73 15.19 8.05
C VAL A 396 -19.61 15.15 9.08
N GLU A 397 -19.01 16.31 9.33
CA GLU A 397 -17.95 16.47 10.32
C GLU A 397 -18.10 17.85 10.96
N LEU A 398 -17.88 17.90 12.28
CA LEU A 398 -17.99 19.13 13.08
C LEU A 398 -16.69 19.93 13.02
N GLN A 399 -15.54 19.26 13.00
CA GLN A 399 -14.23 19.89 12.95
C GLN A 399 -13.80 20.15 11.50
N GLU A 400 -13.72 21.42 11.12
CA GLU A 400 -13.34 21.85 9.77
C GLU A 400 -12.03 21.21 9.27
N GLU A 401 -11.01 21.13 10.13
CA GLU A 401 -9.74 20.49 9.79
C GLU A 401 -9.87 18.99 9.46
N ALA A 402 -10.74 18.27 10.16
CA ALA A 402 -11.02 16.87 9.87
C ALA A 402 -11.83 16.74 8.55
N ALA A 403 -12.76 17.65 8.28
CA ALA A 403 -13.46 17.70 7.01
C ALA A 403 -12.51 17.94 5.82
N HIS A 404 -11.56 18.89 5.95
CA HIS A 404 -10.52 19.13 4.95
C HIS A 404 -9.62 17.89 4.74
N LEU A 405 -9.27 17.19 5.82
CA LEU A 405 -8.54 15.94 5.73
C LEU A 405 -9.32 14.84 5.00
N THR A 406 -10.64 14.73 5.23
CA THR A 406 -11.50 13.82 4.48
C THR A 406 -11.50 14.14 2.99
N ILE A 407 -11.66 15.42 2.64
CA ILE A 407 -11.61 15.87 1.23
C ILE A 407 -10.26 15.51 0.60
N PHE A 408 -9.16 15.76 1.32
CA PHE A 408 -7.82 15.40 0.86
C PHE A 408 -7.64 13.88 0.67
N ASN A 409 -8.14 13.06 1.60
CA ASN A 409 -8.04 11.61 1.49
C ASN A 409 -8.88 11.04 0.34
N LEU A 410 -10.06 11.62 0.06
CA LEU A 410 -10.87 11.27 -1.11
C LEU A 410 -10.19 11.70 -2.43
N ALA A 411 -9.55 12.88 -2.44
CA ALA A 411 -8.72 13.34 -3.55
C ALA A 411 -7.56 12.37 -3.84
N LEU A 412 -6.86 11.90 -2.80
CA LEU A 412 -5.82 10.88 -2.93
C LEU A 412 -6.36 9.55 -3.46
N ALA A 413 -7.56 9.14 -3.02
CA ALA A 413 -8.21 7.93 -3.53
C ALA A 413 -8.59 8.04 -5.02
N ILE A 414 -8.95 9.24 -5.49
CA ILE A 414 -9.12 9.50 -6.93
C ILE A 414 -7.78 9.32 -7.66
N CYS A 415 -6.69 9.90 -7.14
CA CYS A 415 -5.36 9.73 -7.74
C CYS A 415 -4.97 8.26 -7.85
N ASP A 416 -5.17 7.47 -6.79
CA ASP A 416 -4.84 6.04 -6.76
C ASP A 416 -5.62 5.22 -7.80
N ALA A 417 -6.82 5.64 -8.16
CA ALA A 417 -7.67 4.98 -9.16
C ALA A 417 -7.33 5.32 -10.62
N LEU A 418 -6.39 6.24 -10.87
CA LEU A 418 -6.03 6.75 -12.19
C LEU A 418 -4.63 6.32 -12.65
N GLN A 419 -4.42 6.29 -13.97
CA GLN A 419 -3.08 6.15 -14.54
C GLN A 419 -2.22 7.41 -14.26
N PRO A 420 -0.90 7.28 -14.06
CA PRO A 420 -0.03 8.42 -13.76
C PRO A 420 -0.10 9.56 -14.79
N ASN A 421 -0.16 9.21 -16.07
CA ASN A 421 -0.29 10.17 -17.16
C ASN A 421 -1.65 10.90 -17.16
N VAL A 422 -2.72 10.26 -16.69
CA VAL A 422 -4.07 10.86 -16.56
C VAL A 422 -4.12 11.79 -15.35
N ILE A 423 -3.50 11.39 -14.22
CA ILE A 423 -3.31 12.27 -13.06
C ILE A 423 -2.62 13.57 -13.50
N TRP A 424 -1.54 13.44 -14.27
CA TRP A 424 -0.84 14.61 -14.77
C TRP A 424 -1.61 15.38 -15.83
N LYS A 425 -2.31 14.77 -16.78
CA LYS A 425 -2.96 15.55 -17.86
C LYS A 425 -4.28 16.17 -17.42
N ASP A 426 -5.11 15.41 -16.73
CA ASP A 426 -6.55 15.67 -16.67
C ASP A 426 -7.05 15.98 -15.26
N LEU A 427 -6.34 15.53 -14.21
CA LEU A 427 -6.81 15.72 -12.85
C LEU A 427 -6.69 17.18 -12.41
N ARG A 428 -7.83 17.71 -11.96
CA ARG A 428 -7.97 18.95 -11.20
C ARG A 428 -8.97 18.73 -10.07
N PHE A 429 -8.57 19.07 -8.85
CA PHE A 429 -9.44 19.10 -7.70
C PHE A 429 -10.45 20.26 -7.85
N GLU A 430 -11.64 20.02 -7.33
CA GLU A 430 -12.69 21.03 -7.24
C GLU A 430 -12.62 21.62 -5.83
N LYS A 431 -12.73 22.94 -5.74
CA LYS A 431 -12.80 23.66 -4.47
C LYS A 431 -14.20 23.57 -3.90
#